data_AF-Q73T69-F1
#
_entry.id   AF-Q73T69-F1
#
_cell.length_a   1.000
_cell.length_b   1.000
_cell.length_c   1.000
_cell.angle_alpha   90.00
_cell.angle_beta   90.00
_cell.angle_gamma   90.00
#
_symmetry.space_group_name_H-M   'P 1'
#
loop_
_entity.id
_entity.type
_entity.pdbx_description
1 polymer ?
#
loop_
_entity_poly.entity_id
_entity_poly.type
_entity_poly.pdbx_seq_one_letter_code
_entity_poly.pdbx_strand_id
1 'polypeptide(L)'
;MDVVALRDPVSSVVARFVPRAGMIGTSLRDGEVELLGQRRGLDAYVADGKTMGIPILYPWANRLGGNTYAAEGAAVTLTPGRNGVRADPNGLPLHGVLAGYPGWRVTAQTANELTAQLDFGADPKLLAGFPFPHLLQVAVRLAGRTLTLTTTVTATGDTAVPVCFGFHPYLQLPGVPRAEWVIETPPLRHLGLDDHGLPTGESELQPARREPLRDKTFDDAYDRVDEGAVFAVSGGGRRLEVCFEHGYPAAQIFTPPAKPGEEAVICFEPMTAPTDALRRGGYRRAHPGRRAATRFSIRV
;
A
#
# COMPACT_ATOMS: atom_id res chain seq x y z
N MET A 1 -20.30 -1.00 9.10
CA MET A 1 -18.92 -1.19 9.61
C MET A 1 -18.53 0.08 10.35
N ASP A 2 -17.84 -0.04 11.48
CA ASP A 2 -17.46 1.14 12.27
C ASP A 2 -16.38 1.96 11.54
N VAL A 3 -16.68 3.24 11.34
CA VAL A 3 -15.79 4.21 10.69
C VAL A 3 -15.14 5.06 11.77
N VAL A 4 -13.81 5.11 11.78
CA VAL A 4 -13.05 6.01 12.65
C VAL A 4 -12.65 7.24 11.84
N ALA A 5 -13.00 8.43 12.32
CA ALA A 5 -12.59 9.69 11.71
C ALA A 5 -11.46 10.33 12.53
N LEU A 6 -10.38 10.69 11.84
CA LEU A 6 -9.26 11.47 12.37
C LEU A 6 -9.37 12.90 11.85
N ARG A 7 -9.23 13.89 12.72
CA ARG A 7 -9.31 15.31 12.40
C ARG A 7 -7.98 15.97 12.69
N ASP A 8 -7.45 16.70 11.73
CA ASP A 8 -6.27 17.50 11.95
C ASP A 8 -6.56 18.62 12.98
N PRO A 9 -5.72 18.84 14.00
CA PRO A 9 -6.00 19.83 15.03
C PRO A 9 -5.94 21.29 14.56
N VAL A 10 -5.31 21.58 13.42
CA VAL A 10 -4.98 22.94 12.97
C VAL A 10 -5.45 23.25 11.54
N SER A 11 -6.17 22.34 10.89
CA SER A 11 -6.64 22.50 9.51
C SER A 11 -7.97 21.77 9.26
N SER A 12 -8.51 21.93 8.06
CA SER A 12 -9.73 21.26 7.58
C SER A 12 -9.53 19.81 7.17
N VAL A 13 -8.33 19.24 7.35
CA VAL A 13 -8.03 17.89 6.88
C VAL A 13 -8.68 16.84 7.78
N VAL A 14 -9.38 15.89 7.17
CA VAL A 14 -10.02 14.75 7.86
C VAL A 14 -9.69 13.46 7.13
N ALA A 15 -9.24 12.44 7.86
CA ALA A 15 -9.06 11.10 7.33
C ALA A 15 -10.11 10.15 7.92
N ARG A 16 -10.54 9.13 7.18
CA ARG A 16 -11.42 8.06 7.69
C ARG A 16 -10.84 6.70 7.44
N PHE A 17 -10.96 5.84 8.45
CA PHE A 17 -10.49 4.45 8.42
C PHE A 17 -11.62 3.49 8.80
N VAL A 18 -11.59 2.30 8.23
CA VAL A 18 -12.51 1.21 8.57
C VAL A 18 -11.68 0.02 9.08
N PRO A 19 -11.42 -0.07 10.40
CA PRO A 19 -10.63 -1.15 10.98
C PRO A 19 -11.14 -2.54 10.57
N ARG A 20 -12.46 -2.74 10.62
CA ARG A 20 -13.12 -4.01 10.29
C ARG A 20 -13.20 -4.33 8.79
N ALA A 21 -12.53 -3.55 7.94
CA ALA A 21 -12.36 -3.82 6.51
C ALA A 21 -10.88 -3.65 6.15
N GLY A 22 -10.01 -4.50 6.67
CA GLY A 22 -8.58 -4.50 6.34
C GLY A 22 -7.82 -3.27 6.84
N MET A 23 -8.34 -2.55 7.84
CA MET A 23 -7.77 -1.28 8.31
C MET A 23 -7.58 -0.25 7.18
N ILE A 24 -8.46 -0.28 6.18
CA ILE A 24 -8.38 0.59 5.01
C ILE A 24 -8.65 2.06 5.37
N GLY A 25 -7.82 2.96 4.86
CA GLY A 25 -8.11 4.39 4.81
C GLY A 25 -9.07 4.69 3.66
N THR A 26 -10.32 5.01 3.94
CA THR A 26 -11.36 5.19 2.90
C THR A 26 -11.48 6.62 2.39
N SER A 27 -10.97 7.60 3.15
CA SER A 27 -11.13 9.01 2.84
C SER A 27 -9.97 9.83 3.39
N LEU A 28 -9.51 10.81 2.62
CA LEU A 28 -8.65 11.91 3.05
C LEU A 28 -9.21 13.18 2.40
N ARG A 29 -9.83 14.04 3.20
CA ARG A 29 -10.50 15.24 2.72
C ARG A 29 -9.79 16.48 3.20
N ASP A 30 -9.81 17.52 2.38
CA ASP A 30 -9.52 18.89 2.79
C ASP A 30 -10.78 19.74 2.57
N GLY A 31 -11.48 20.05 3.67
CA GLY A 31 -12.85 20.58 3.59
C GLY A 31 -13.80 19.56 2.93
N GLU A 32 -14.46 19.97 1.85
CA GLU A 32 -15.40 19.12 1.11
C GLU A 32 -14.74 18.30 -0.01
N VAL A 33 -13.45 18.51 -0.28
CA VAL A 33 -12.75 17.87 -1.40
C VAL A 33 -12.20 16.51 -0.97
N GLU A 34 -12.63 15.44 -1.63
CA GLU A 34 -12.09 14.09 -1.45
C GLU A 34 -10.81 13.88 -2.27
N LEU A 35 -9.70 13.59 -1.61
CA LEU A 35 -8.39 13.48 -2.24
C LEU A 35 -7.98 12.03 -2.49
N LEU A 36 -8.75 11.07 -1.99
CA LEU A 36 -8.54 9.66 -2.27
C LEU A 36 -9.51 9.12 -3.28
N GLY A 37 -8.99 8.32 -4.20
CA GLY A 37 -9.79 7.67 -5.19
C GLY A 37 -10.69 6.59 -4.63
N GLN A 38 -11.98 6.65 -4.96
CA GLN A 38 -13.00 5.75 -4.45
C GLN A 38 -13.14 4.52 -5.32
N ARG A 39 -12.75 4.59 -6.60
CA ARG A 39 -12.73 3.46 -7.54
C ARG A 39 -14.09 2.75 -7.57
N ARG A 40 -14.16 1.50 -7.09
CA ARG A 40 -15.39 0.69 -7.03
C ARG A 40 -16.10 0.74 -5.67
N GLY A 41 -15.58 1.52 -4.72
CA GLY A 41 -16.15 1.71 -3.39
C GLY A 41 -15.86 0.58 -2.41
N LEU A 42 -16.20 0.84 -1.14
CA LEU A 42 -15.84 0.00 0.00
C LEU A 42 -16.47 -1.41 -0.10
N ASP A 43 -17.68 -1.50 -0.65
CA ASP A 43 -18.38 -2.78 -0.81
C ASP A 43 -17.62 -3.71 -1.77
N ALA A 44 -17.14 -3.19 -2.91
CA ALA A 44 -16.32 -3.96 -3.85
C ALA A 44 -14.92 -4.28 -3.27
N TYR A 45 -14.37 -3.42 -2.41
CA TYR A 45 -13.15 -3.73 -1.68
C TYR A 45 -13.34 -4.91 -0.72
N VAL A 46 -14.43 -4.92 0.05
CA VAL A 46 -14.72 -5.99 1.03
C VAL A 46 -15.08 -7.30 0.32
N ALA A 47 -15.96 -7.26 -0.67
CA ALA A 47 -16.43 -8.47 -1.36
C ALA A 47 -15.33 -9.04 -2.28
N ASP A 48 -14.76 -8.19 -3.13
CA ASP A 48 -13.98 -8.62 -4.29
C ASP A 48 -12.49 -8.26 -4.19
N GLY A 49 -12.07 -7.58 -3.12
CA GLY A 49 -10.69 -7.10 -2.97
C GLY A 49 -10.32 -6.03 -3.99
N LYS A 50 -11.31 -5.32 -4.57
CA LYS A 50 -11.05 -4.23 -5.50
C LYS A 50 -10.57 -3.02 -4.71
N THR A 51 -9.26 -2.78 -4.77
CA THR A 51 -8.55 -1.75 -4.01
C THR A 51 -9.08 -0.33 -4.29
N MET A 52 -9.06 0.48 -3.25
CA MET A 52 -9.47 1.89 -3.23
C MET A 52 -8.78 2.60 -2.06
N GLY A 53 -8.86 3.92 -1.97
CA GLY A 53 -8.39 4.65 -0.78
C GLY A 53 -6.92 4.39 -0.49
N ILE A 54 -6.59 3.99 0.74
CA ILE A 54 -5.25 3.59 1.19
C ILE A 54 -5.34 2.17 1.77
N PRO A 55 -5.31 1.12 0.93
CA PRO A 55 -5.34 -0.26 1.39
C PRO A 55 -3.92 -0.72 1.71
N ILE A 56 -3.79 -1.52 2.77
CA ILE A 56 -2.57 -2.30 3.02
C ILE A 56 -2.56 -3.53 2.11
N LEU A 57 -1.41 -3.82 1.50
CA LEU A 57 -1.15 -5.00 0.68
C LEU A 57 -0.31 -5.98 1.52
N TYR A 58 -0.94 -6.98 2.13
CA TYR A 58 -0.31 -7.78 3.18
C TYR A 58 -0.72 -9.26 3.11
N PRO A 59 0.20 -10.23 3.30
CA PRO A 59 1.61 -10.06 3.70
C PRO A 59 2.60 -9.75 2.58
N TRP A 60 2.13 -9.69 1.33
CA TRP A 60 2.95 -9.25 0.20
C TRP A 60 2.25 -8.17 -0.61
N ALA A 61 3.05 -7.20 -1.08
CA ALA A 61 2.65 -6.24 -2.10
C ALA A 61 2.89 -6.82 -3.49
N ASN A 62 2.11 -6.30 -4.45
CA ASN A 62 2.17 -6.69 -5.86
C ASN A 62 2.10 -8.24 -6.06
N ARG A 63 2.66 -8.73 -7.17
CA ARG A 63 2.55 -10.11 -7.65
C ARG A 63 3.56 -11.03 -6.97
N LEU A 64 3.17 -12.30 -6.84
CA LEU A 64 4.09 -13.44 -6.79
C LEU A 64 4.07 -14.13 -8.15
N GLY A 65 5.24 -14.42 -8.73
CA GLY A 65 5.36 -15.01 -10.06
C GLY A 65 4.98 -16.49 -10.15
N GLY A 66 4.24 -16.99 -9.16
CA GLY A 66 3.81 -18.38 -9.06
C GLY A 66 3.03 -18.62 -7.77
N ASN A 67 2.33 -19.75 -7.75
CA ASN A 67 1.48 -20.17 -6.64
C ASN A 67 2.26 -20.84 -5.49
N THR A 68 3.59 -20.84 -5.54
CA THR A 68 4.43 -21.41 -4.49
C THR A 68 5.59 -20.49 -4.15
N TYR A 69 5.96 -20.45 -2.87
CA TYR A 69 7.18 -19.78 -2.41
C TYR A 69 7.82 -20.55 -1.26
N ALA A 70 9.10 -20.29 -1.03
CA ALA A 70 9.83 -20.79 0.13
C ALA A 70 10.46 -19.62 0.87
N ALA A 71 10.20 -19.53 2.17
CA ALA A 71 10.71 -18.45 3.03
C ALA A 71 10.91 -18.95 4.45
N GLU A 72 12.00 -18.53 5.10
CA GLU A 72 12.32 -18.85 6.50
C GLU A 72 12.11 -20.34 6.87
N GLY A 73 12.51 -21.25 5.97
CA GLY A 73 12.40 -22.70 6.17
C GLY A 73 11.02 -23.32 5.89
N ALA A 74 10.01 -22.52 5.55
CA ALA A 74 8.68 -23.00 5.16
C ALA A 74 8.51 -23.03 3.64
N ALA A 75 7.83 -24.06 3.13
CA ALA A 75 7.35 -24.14 1.75
C ALA A 75 5.82 -23.95 1.75
N VAL A 76 5.34 -23.03 0.92
CA VAL A 76 3.94 -22.61 0.93
C VAL A 76 3.34 -22.72 -0.47
N THR A 77 2.11 -23.24 -0.54
CA THR A 77 1.29 -23.26 -1.75
C THR A 77 0.06 -22.39 -1.56
N LEU A 78 -0.09 -21.40 -2.43
CA LEU A 78 -1.23 -20.50 -2.49
C LEU A 78 -2.23 -20.99 -3.53
N THR A 79 -3.51 -20.92 -3.19
CA THR A 79 -4.59 -21.29 -4.11
C THR A 79 -5.53 -20.09 -4.27
N PRO A 80 -5.55 -19.43 -5.44
CA PRO A 80 -6.50 -18.36 -5.72
C PRO A 80 -7.94 -18.76 -5.39
N GLY A 81 -8.68 -17.88 -4.73
CA GLY A 81 -10.03 -18.13 -4.23
C GLY A 81 -10.11 -18.88 -2.90
N ARG A 82 -8.98 -19.30 -2.32
CA ARG A 82 -8.91 -19.90 -0.97
C ARG A 82 -8.17 -18.96 -0.02
N ASN A 83 -8.60 -18.94 1.25
CA ASN A 83 -7.91 -18.25 2.34
C ASN A 83 -7.56 -16.77 2.06
N GLY A 84 -8.42 -16.08 1.30
CA GLY A 84 -8.22 -14.68 0.94
C GLY A 84 -7.22 -14.43 -0.19
N VAL A 85 -6.59 -15.47 -0.74
CA VAL A 85 -5.68 -15.33 -1.90
C VAL A 85 -6.48 -14.93 -3.12
N ARG A 86 -6.09 -13.81 -3.73
CA ARG A 86 -6.67 -13.30 -4.98
C ARG A 86 -5.60 -13.32 -6.07
N ALA A 87 -6.04 -13.55 -7.29
CA ALA A 87 -5.17 -13.54 -8.46
C ALA A 87 -5.41 -12.30 -9.32
N ASP A 88 -4.36 -11.86 -10.00
CA ASP A 88 -4.45 -10.90 -11.10
C ASP A 88 -5.07 -11.57 -12.35
N PRO A 89 -5.29 -10.84 -13.45
CA PRO A 89 -5.82 -11.41 -14.69
C PRO A 89 -4.95 -12.51 -15.32
N ASN A 90 -3.65 -12.58 -14.98
CA ASN A 90 -2.73 -13.62 -15.43
C ASN A 90 -2.72 -14.86 -14.51
N GLY A 91 -3.55 -14.87 -13.45
CA GLY A 91 -3.62 -15.97 -12.49
C GLY A 91 -2.56 -15.93 -11.39
N LEU A 92 -1.78 -14.84 -11.28
CA LEU A 92 -0.71 -14.69 -10.29
C LEU A 92 -1.25 -14.15 -8.96
N PRO A 93 -0.86 -14.70 -7.79
CA PRO A 93 -1.25 -14.14 -6.49
C PRO A 93 -0.87 -12.67 -6.36
N LEU A 94 -1.83 -11.83 -5.98
CA LEU A 94 -1.69 -10.37 -5.99
C LEU A 94 -2.16 -9.76 -4.67
N HIS A 95 -1.33 -8.89 -4.09
CA HIS A 95 -1.68 -7.99 -2.96
C HIS A 95 -2.04 -8.66 -1.62
N GLY A 96 -1.62 -9.90 -1.41
CA GLY A 96 -1.82 -10.57 -0.14
C GLY A 96 -3.27 -11.00 0.10
N VAL A 97 -3.67 -11.02 1.38
CA VAL A 97 -4.93 -11.63 1.84
C VAL A 97 -5.72 -10.74 2.82
N LEU A 98 -5.22 -9.54 3.17
CA LEU A 98 -5.89 -8.67 4.14
C LEU A 98 -6.94 -7.72 3.55
N ALA A 99 -7.15 -7.72 2.23
CA ALA A 99 -8.19 -6.90 1.61
C ALA A 99 -9.58 -7.27 2.17
N GLY A 100 -10.24 -6.30 2.82
CA GLY A 100 -11.55 -6.51 3.45
C GLY A 100 -11.52 -7.33 4.74
N TYR A 101 -10.35 -7.71 5.26
CA TYR A 101 -10.25 -8.61 6.41
C TYR A 101 -10.76 -7.96 7.71
N PRO A 102 -11.70 -8.58 8.45
CA PRO A 102 -12.39 -7.91 9.55
C PRO A 102 -11.73 -8.03 10.93
N GLY A 103 -10.67 -8.84 11.07
CA GLY A 103 -10.10 -9.22 12.37
C GLY A 103 -9.20 -8.19 13.05
N TRP A 104 -9.14 -6.94 12.56
CA TRP A 104 -8.39 -5.88 13.21
C TRP A 104 -9.10 -5.40 14.48
N ARG A 105 -8.32 -5.22 15.55
CA ARG A 105 -8.78 -4.67 16.83
C ARG A 105 -8.18 -3.29 17.06
N VAL A 106 -9.01 -2.28 17.29
CA VAL A 106 -8.55 -0.96 17.72
C VAL A 106 -7.99 -1.05 19.14
N THR A 107 -6.77 -0.55 19.34
CA THR A 107 -6.06 -0.57 20.64
C THR A 107 -5.87 0.82 21.23
N ALA A 108 -5.86 1.86 20.41
CA ALA A 108 -5.86 3.25 20.85
C ALA A 108 -6.55 4.14 19.82
N GLN A 109 -7.27 5.16 20.29
CA GLN A 109 -7.94 6.13 19.44
C GLN A 109 -8.02 7.48 20.16
N THR A 110 -7.69 8.55 19.45
CA THR A 110 -7.93 9.95 19.84
C THR A 110 -8.65 10.66 18.71
N ALA A 111 -8.81 11.99 18.79
CA ALA A 111 -9.40 12.78 17.71
C ALA A 111 -8.55 12.77 16.42
N ASN A 112 -7.24 12.55 16.53
CA ASN A 112 -6.31 12.68 15.41
C ASN A 112 -5.33 11.50 15.29
N GLU A 113 -5.49 10.46 16.12
CA GLU A 113 -4.70 9.23 16.07
C GLU A 113 -5.59 7.99 16.16
N LEU A 114 -5.15 6.92 15.48
CA LEU A 114 -5.76 5.60 15.54
C LEU A 114 -4.66 4.55 15.50
N THR A 115 -4.68 3.61 16.44
CA THR A 115 -3.86 2.39 16.40
C THR A 115 -4.75 1.17 16.38
N ALA A 116 -4.53 0.28 15.42
CA ALA A 116 -5.17 -1.02 15.36
C ALA A 116 -4.12 -2.13 15.23
N GLN A 117 -4.47 -3.30 15.73
CA GLN A 117 -3.62 -4.49 15.73
C GLN A 117 -4.38 -5.70 15.20
N LEU A 118 -3.69 -6.54 14.47
CA LEU A 118 -4.10 -7.87 14.03
C LEU A 118 -3.12 -8.89 14.62
N ASP A 119 -3.64 -9.88 15.34
CA ASP A 119 -2.90 -11.11 15.63
C ASP A 119 -3.04 -12.04 14.42
N PHE A 120 -2.04 -12.06 13.56
CA PHE A 120 -2.04 -12.87 12.35
C PHE A 120 -1.94 -14.37 12.67
N GLY A 121 -1.27 -14.69 13.79
CA GLY A 121 -1.11 -16.07 14.26
C GLY A 121 -2.39 -16.69 14.83
N ALA A 122 -3.36 -15.87 15.22
CA ALA A 122 -4.63 -16.33 15.79
C ALA A 122 -5.60 -16.90 14.74
N ASP A 123 -5.39 -16.66 13.44
CA ASP A 123 -6.28 -17.14 12.36
C ASP A 123 -5.58 -18.21 11.50
N PRO A 124 -5.97 -19.50 11.62
CA PRO A 124 -5.40 -20.58 10.81
C PRO A 124 -5.54 -20.36 9.30
N LYS A 125 -6.56 -19.63 8.83
CA LYS A 125 -6.71 -19.32 7.40
C LYS A 125 -5.62 -18.38 6.90
N LEU A 126 -5.21 -17.41 7.73
CA LEU A 126 -4.11 -16.51 7.41
C LEU A 126 -2.78 -17.27 7.40
N LEU A 127 -2.55 -18.13 8.39
CA LEU A 127 -1.34 -18.96 8.47
C LEU A 127 -1.22 -19.96 7.31
N ALA A 128 -2.33 -20.40 6.71
CA ALA A 128 -2.30 -21.30 5.56
C ALA A 128 -1.61 -20.68 4.33
N GLY A 129 -1.66 -19.35 4.16
CA GLY A 129 -0.97 -18.64 3.07
C GLY A 129 0.34 -17.98 3.49
N PHE A 130 0.58 -17.81 4.79
CA PHE A 130 1.77 -17.15 5.34
C PHE A 130 2.06 -17.67 6.76
N PRO A 131 2.78 -18.79 6.89
CA PRO A 131 2.90 -19.57 8.13
C PRO A 131 3.92 -19.00 9.11
N PHE A 132 3.91 -17.68 9.31
CA PHE A 132 4.81 -16.97 10.21
C PHE A 132 3.97 -16.22 11.24
N PRO A 133 3.72 -16.79 12.44
CA PRO A 133 2.92 -16.13 13.48
C PRO A 133 3.51 -14.79 13.91
N HIS A 134 2.70 -13.74 13.87
CA HIS A 134 3.12 -12.38 14.24
C HIS A 134 1.95 -11.49 14.64
N LEU A 135 2.29 -10.40 15.34
CA LEU A 135 1.41 -9.25 15.52
C LEU A 135 1.73 -8.20 14.47
N LEU A 136 0.68 -7.77 13.76
CA LEU A 136 0.72 -6.64 12.84
C LEU A 136 0.01 -5.45 13.48
N GLN A 137 0.70 -4.32 13.60
CA GLN A 137 0.14 -3.08 14.12
C GLN A 137 0.20 -1.99 13.04
N VAL A 138 -0.88 -1.24 12.86
CA VAL A 138 -0.91 -0.01 12.06
C VAL A 138 -1.32 1.14 12.96
N ALA A 139 -0.43 2.11 13.11
CA ALA A 139 -0.68 3.37 13.79
C ALA A 139 -0.78 4.50 12.76
N VAL A 140 -1.82 5.29 12.86
CA VAL A 140 -2.13 6.42 11.98
C VAL A 140 -2.21 7.68 12.82
N ARG A 141 -1.55 8.75 12.37
CA ARG A 141 -1.63 10.08 12.98
C ARG A 141 -1.90 11.11 11.90
N LEU A 142 -2.85 12.01 12.16
CA LEU A 142 -3.12 13.18 11.35
C LEU A 142 -2.72 14.44 12.11
N ALA A 143 -1.73 15.17 11.61
CA ALA A 143 -1.27 16.42 12.20
C ALA A 143 -0.57 17.31 11.18
N GLY A 144 -0.83 18.62 11.22
CA GLY A 144 -0.21 19.59 10.32
C GLY A 144 -0.50 19.32 8.83
N ARG A 145 -1.70 18.83 8.49
CA ARG A 145 -2.10 18.39 7.13
C ARG A 145 -1.36 17.15 6.62
N THR A 146 -0.67 16.44 7.50
CA THR A 146 0.08 15.22 7.17
C THR A 146 -0.56 14.01 7.84
N LEU A 147 -0.94 13.03 7.04
CA LEU A 147 -1.37 11.71 7.46
C LEU A 147 -0.17 10.77 7.47
N THR A 148 0.34 10.42 8.65
CA THR A 148 1.47 9.49 8.81
C THR A 148 0.95 8.11 9.18
N LEU A 149 1.41 7.07 8.47
CA LEU A 149 1.14 5.67 8.77
C LEU A 149 2.43 4.97 9.17
N THR A 150 2.42 4.34 10.35
CA THR A 150 3.50 3.47 10.82
C THR A 150 2.99 2.05 10.94
N THR A 151 3.61 1.13 10.21
CA THR A 151 3.32 -0.31 10.30
C THR A 151 4.41 -0.99 11.09
N THR A 152 4.04 -1.86 12.03
CA THR A 152 4.99 -2.63 12.84
C THR A 152 4.66 -4.11 12.79
N VAL A 153 5.66 -4.92 12.44
CA VAL A 153 5.59 -6.38 12.44
C VAL A 153 6.42 -6.90 13.63
N THR A 154 5.79 -7.71 14.47
CA THR A 154 6.44 -8.34 15.64
C THR A 154 6.24 -9.84 15.56
N ALA A 155 7.30 -10.60 15.33
CA ALA A 155 7.26 -12.06 15.37
C ALA A 155 6.80 -12.53 16.76
N THR A 156 5.86 -13.47 16.79
CA THR A 156 5.36 -14.08 18.04
C THR A 156 5.76 -15.55 18.20
N GLY A 157 6.28 -16.16 17.13
CA GLY A 157 6.94 -17.47 17.19
C GLY A 157 8.46 -17.35 17.15
N ASP A 158 9.11 -18.51 16.96
CA ASP A 158 10.57 -18.64 16.91
C ASP A 158 11.18 -18.40 15.52
N THR A 159 10.34 -18.25 14.50
CA THR A 159 10.75 -17.98 13.12
C THR A 159 10.62 -16.50 12.80
N ALA A 160 11.57 -15.97 12.01
CA ALA A 160 11.45 -14.61 11.52
C ALA A 160 10.28 -14.45 10.54
N VAL A 161 9.76 -13.23 10.43
CA VAL A 161 8.62 -12.92 9.55
C VAL A 161 9.16 -12.17 8.33
N PRO A 162 8.95 -12.67 7.10
CA PRO A 162 9.25 -11.92 5.88
C PRO A 162 8.51 -10.58 5.84
N VAL A 163 9.21 -9.50 5.46
CA VAL A 163 8.64 -8.16 5.35
C VAL A 163 8.59 -7.79 3.86
N CYS A 164 7.46 -8.12 3.22
CA CYS A 164 7.24 -7.93 1.78
C CYS A 164 5.94 -7.15 1.46
N PHE A 165 5.32 -6.51 2.45
CA PHE A 165 4.06 -5.79 2.30
C PHE A 165 4.25 -4.39 1.69
N GLY A 166 3.15 -3.69 1.43
CA GLY A 166 3.13 -2.30 0.95
C GLY A 166 1.77 -1.64 1.14
N PHE A 167 1.59 -0.45 0.59
CA PHE A 167 0.31 0.27 0.54
C PHE A 167 0.04 0.79 -0.86
N HIS A 168 -1.25 0.92 -1.21
CA HIS A 168 -1.67 1.35 -2.55
C HIS A 168 -2.56 2.62 -2.49
N PRO A 169 -2.01 3.78 -2.08
CA PRO A 169 -2.80 5.00 -1.94
C PRO A 169 -3.25 5.51 -3.32
N TYR A 170 -4.56 5.51 -3.57
CA TYR A 170 -5.16 6.10 -4.77
C TYR A 170 -5.36 7.59 -4.53
N LEU A 171 -4.56 8.43 -5.16
CA LEU A 171 -4.65 9.89 -5.04
C LEU A 171 -5.46 10.47 -6.21
N GLN A 172 -6.25 11.50 -5.92
CA GLN A 172 -6.93 12.28 -6.95
C GLN A 172 -6.92 13.78 -6.65
N LEU A 173 -7.06 14.59 -7.71
CA LEU A 173 -7.30 16.03 -7.65
C LEU A 173 -8.66 16.34 -8.27
N PRO A 174 -9.77 16.29 -7.50
CA PRO A 174 -11.10 16.51 -8.05
C PRO A 174 -11.25 17.88 -8.69
N GLY A 175 -12.05 17.96 -9.75
CA GLY A 175 -12.32 19.20 -10.47
C GLY A 175 -11.14 19.72 -11.29
N VAL A 176 -10.02 19.00 -11.35
CA VAL A 176 -8.86 19.35 -12.17
C VAL A 176 -8.75 18.32 -13.31
N PRO A 177 -8.79 18.74 -14.59
CA PRO A 177 -8.58 17.84 -15.70
C PRO A 177 -7.26 17.07 -15.54
N ARG A 178 -7.28 15.76 -15.75
CA ARG A 178 -6.08 14.90 -15.66
C ARG A 178 -4.90 15.42 -16.48
N ALA A 179 -5.18 16.07 -17.63
CA ALA A 179 -4.17 16.66 -18.49
C ALA A 179 -3.37 17.80 -17.85
N GLU A 180 -3.91 18.42 -16.81
CA GLU A 180 -3.27 19.49 -16.04
C GLU A 180 -2.51 18.97 -14.82
N TRP A 181 -2.61 17.67 -14.50
CA TRP A 181 -1.87 17.10 -13.38
C TRP A 181 -0.38 17.04 -13.73
N VAL A 182 0.45 17.46 -12.79
CA VAL A 182 1.92 17.36 -12.87
C VAL A 182 2.37 16.37 -11.81
N ILE A 183 3.13 15.37 -12.24
CA ILE A 183 3.76 14.37 -11.36
C ILE A 183 5.21 14.74 -11.11
N GLU A 184 5.68 14.47 -9.89
CA GLU A 184 7.07 14.64 -9.49
C GLU A 184 7.56 13.34 -8.85
N THR A 185 8.73 12.88 -9.31
CA THR A 185 9.40 11.69 -8.78
C THR A 185 10.84 12.04 -8.42
N PRO A 186 11.40 11.41 -7.37
CA PRO A 186 12.82 11.53 -7.07
C PRO A 186 13.64 10.81 -8.15
N PRO A 187 14.99 10.86 -8.10
CA PRO A 187 15.81 9.92 -8.85
C PRO A 187 15.43 8.49 -8.45
N LEU A 188 15.26 7.63 -9.44
CA LEU A 188 14.76 6.26 -9.22
C LEU A 188 15.52 5.27 -10.10
N ARG A 189 15.62 4.03 -9.63
CA ARG A 189 16.01 2.91 -10.49
C ARG A 189 14.77 2.17 -10.96
N HIS A 190 14.44 2.36 -12.23
CA HIS A 190 13.32 1.71 -12.90
C HIS A 190 13.66 0.25 -13.23
N LEU A 191 12.74 -0.67 -12.97
CA LEU A 191 12.91 -2.10 -13.21
C LEU A 191 12.20 -2.51 -14.50
N GLY A 192 12.89 -3.27 -15.36
CA GLY A 192 12.26 -3.95 -16.49
C GLY A 192 11.28 -5.01 -15.99
N LEU A 193 10.08 -5.06 -16.56
CA LEU A 193 9.04 -6.02 -16.25
C LEU A 193 8.75 -6.89 -17.48
N ASP A 194 8.40 -8.16 -17.27
CA ASP A 194 7.85 -9.02 -18.31
C ASP A 194 6.35 -8.74 -18.56
N ASP A 195 5.74 -9.43 -19.52
CA ASP A 195 4.32 -9.28 -19.87
C ASP A 195 3.36 -9.66 -18.73
N HIS A 196 3.86 -10.29 -17.66
CA HIS A 196 3.12 -10.62 -16.46
C HIS A 196 3.34 -9.60 -15.32
N GLY A 197 4.13 -8.54 -15.56
CA GLY A 197 4.45 -7.52 -14.56
C GLY A 197 5.44 -8.00 -13.50
N LEU A 198 6.29 -8.99 -13.82
CA LEU A 198 7.35 -9.49 -12.93
C LEU A 198 8.71 -8.92 -13.32
N PRO A 199 9.58 -8.56 -12.36
CA PRO A 199 10.92 -8.06 -12.67
C PRO A 199 11.74 -9.04 -13.51
N THR A 200 12.34 -8.55 -14.60
CA THR A 200 13.22 -9.36 -15.48
C THR A 200 14.67 -9.41 -14.99
N GLY A 201 15.04 -8.46 -14.12
CA GLY A 201 16.42 -8.22 -13.68
C GLY A 201 17.08 -7.06 -14.42
N GLU A 202 16.51 -6.61 -15.54
CA GLU A 202 16.93 -5.40 -16.24
C GLU A 202 16.53 -4.15 -15.44
N SER A 203 17.29 -3.07 -15.61
CA SER A 203 16.99 -1.81 -14.92
C SER A 203 17.66 -0.62 -15.56
N GLU A 204 17.07 0.55 -15.36
CA GLU A 204 17.59 1.84 -15.82
C GLU A 204 17.54 2.87 -14.68
N LEU A 205 18.59 3.69 -14.56
CA LEU A 205 18.56 4.86 -13.68
C LEU A 205 17.81 6.00 -14.37
N GLN A 206 16.80 6.52 -13.69
CA GLN A 206 16.03 7.68 -14.13
C GLN A 206 16.34 8.88 -13.24
N PRO A 207 16.63 10.06 -13.81
CA PRO A 207 16.78 11.28 -13.02
C PRO A 207 15.45 11.66 -12.37
N ALA A 208 15.49 12.56 -11.38
CA ALA A 208 14.29 13.18 -10.86
C ALA A 208 13.46 13.81 -11.99
N ARG A 209 12.14 13.63 -11.95
CA ARG A 209 11.25 14.12 -12.99
C ARG A 209 10.20 15.05 -12.41
N ARG A 210 9.82 16.04 -13.22
CA ARG A 210 8.62 16.86 -13.05
C ARG A 210 7.95 16.98 -14.40
N GLU A 211 6.81 16.31 -14.59
CA GLU A 211 6.22 16.20 -15.91
C GLU A 211 4.69 16.15 -15.87
N PRO A 212 4.01 16.63 -16.93
CA PRO A 212 2.57 16.51 -17.02
C PRO A 212 2.16 15.04 -17.21
N LEU A 213 1.05 14.68 -16.57
CA LEU A 213 0.50 13.33 -16.58
C LEU A 213 -0.21 13.01 -17.90
N ARG A 214 -1.14 13.88 -18.34
CA ARG A 214 -1.85 13.75 -19.64
C ARG A 214 -2.43 12.35 -19.84
N ASP A 215 -2.07 11.74 -20.95
CA ASP A 215 -2.46 10.41 -21.42
C ASP A 215 -1.53 9.30 -20.92
N LYS A 216 -0.47 9.62 -20.17
CA LYS A 216 0.46 8.62 -19.65
C LYS A 216 -0.25 7.65 -18.73
N THR A 217 0.18 6.40 -18.86
CA THR A 217 -0.14 5.29 -17.98
C THR A 217 1.13 4.86 -17.28
N PHE A 218 0.98 4.41 -16.04
CA PHE A 218 2.07 3.84 -15.27
C PHE A 218 1.58 2.51 -14.70
N ASP A 219 2.44 1.51 -14.79
CA ASP A 219 2.40 0.27 -14.00
C ASP A 219 3.86 -0.15 -13.75
N ASP A 220 4.64 0.82 -13.26
CA ASP A 220 6.10 0.78 -13.27
C ASP A 220 6.64 0.48 -11.88
N ALA A 221 7.66 -0.38 -11.84
CA ALA A 221 8.29 -0.85 -10.61
C ALA A 221 9.67 -0.21 -10.41
N TYR A 222 9.99 0.13 -9.17
CA TYR A 222 11.25 0.77 -8.79
C TYR A 222 11.84 0.11 -7.55
N ASP A 223 13.18 0.05 -7.47
CA ASP A 223 13.91 -0.35 -6.27
C ASP A 223 14.96 0.68 -5.87
N ARG A 224 15.63 0.43 -4.73
CA ARG A 224 16.62 1.34 -4.12
C ARG A 224 16.08 2.74 -3.91
N VAL A 225 14.82 2.84 -3.50
CA VAL A 225 14.21 4.12 -3.12
C VAL A 225 14.83 4.57 -1.80
N ASP A 226 15.39 5.77 -1.80
CA ASP A 226 16.02 6.36 -0.62
C ASP A 226 14.99 6.65 0.49
N GLU A 227 15.41 6.54 1.75
CA GLU A 227 14.57 7.01 2.86
C GLU A 227 14.34 8.52 2.77
N GLY A 228 13.10 8.93 2.98
CA GLY A 228 12.66 10.32 2.81
C GLY A 228 12.39 10.72 1.35
N ALA A 229 12.43 9.78 0.40
CA ALA A 229 12.01 10.03 -0.98
C ALA A 229 10.57 10.55 -1.04
N VAL A 230 10.35 11.61 -1.84
CA VAL A 230 9.04 12.26 -1.99
C VAL A 230 8.55 12.11 -3.42
N PHE A 231 7.35 11.57 -3.56
CA PHE A 231 6.58 11.52 -4.80
C PHE A 231 5.44 12.53 -4.68
N ALA A 232 5.09 13.25 -5.74
CA ALA A 232 4.00 14.21 -5.68
C ALA A 232 3.13 14.25 -6.93
N VAL A 233 1.88 14.65 -6.73
CA VAL A 233 0.96 15.04 -7.80
C VAL A 233 0.38 16.41 -7.48
N SER A 234 0.36 17.31 -8.46
CA SER A 234 -0.15 18.67 -8.30
C SER A 234 -1.01 19.12 -9.47
N GLY A 235 -1.91 20.07 -9.22
CA GLY A 235 -2.86 20.58 -10.22
C GLY A 235 -3.97 21.40 -9.56
N GLY A 236 -4.50 22.40 -10.26
CA GLY A 236 -5.59 23.25 -9.73
C GLY A 236 -5.29 23.91 -8.38
N GLY A 237 -4.04 24.30 -8.15
CA GLY A 237 -3.58 24.91 -6.89
C GLY A 237 -3.42 23.95 -5.71
N ARG A 238 -3.60 22.64 -5.92
CA ARG A 238 -3.39 21.59 -4.92
C ARG A 238 -2.12 20.79 -5.19
N ARG A 239 -1.52 20.23 -4.13
CA ARG A 239 -0.38 19.32 -4.19
C ARG A 239 -0.57 18.23 -3.14
N LEU A 240 -0.43 16.97 -3.55
CA LEU A 240 -0.39 15.81 -2.66
C LEU A 240 1.01 15.21 -2.73
N GLU A 241 1.63 14.98 -1.57
CA GLU A 241 2.96 14.37 -1.47
C GLU A 241 2.88 13.04 -0.73
N VAL A 242 3.57 12.00 -1.22
CA VAL A 242 3.78 10.74 -0.52
C VAL A 242 5.26 10.63 -0.20
N CYS A 243 5.59 10.68 1.09
CA CYS A 243 6.97 10.60 1.58
C CYS A 243 7.24 9.20 2.13
N PHE A 244 8.26 8.53 1.61
CA PHE A 244 8.68 7.20 2.04
C PHE A 244 9.64 7.36 3.22
N GLU A 245 9.10 7.74 4.37
CA GLU A 245 9.89 8.18 5.54
C GLU A 245 10.89 7.13 6.04
N HIS A 246 10.51 5.85 6.11
CA HIS A 246 11.38 4.79 6.61
C HIS A 246 10.97 3.39 6.13
N GLY A 247 11.95 2.59 5.69
CA GLY A 247 11.75 1.16 5.45
C GLY A 247 10.93 0.79 4.21
N TYR A 248 10.83 1.67 3.22
CA TYR A 248 10.18 1.40 1.93
C TYR A 248 11.18 1.55 0.77
N PRO A 249 12.08 0.55 0.56
CA PRO A 249 13.14 0.63 -0.45
C PRO A 249 12.66 0.38 -1.88
N ALA A 250 11.36 0.14 -2.09
CA ALA A 250 10.77 -0.10 -3.40
C ALA A 250 9.49 0.73 -3.58
N ALA A 251 9.17 1.06 -4.82
CA ALA A 251 7.96 1.80 -5.20
C ALA A 251 7.27 1.15 -6.39
N GLN A 252 5.95 1.26 -6.44
CA GLN A 252 5.17 1.10 -7.67
C GLN A 252 4.55 2.46 -7.98
N ILE A 253 4.63 2.91 -9.23
CA ILE A 253 3.81 4.02 -9.70
C ILE A 253 2.73 3.43 -10.58
N PHE A 254 1.48 3.68 -10.22
CA PHE A 254 0.33 3.16 -10.96
C PHE A 254 -0.62 4.29 -11.34
N THR A 255 -0.96 4.34 -12.62
CA THR A 255 -2.13 5.08 -13.08
C THR A 255 -2.74 4.36 -14.27
N PRO A 256 -4.04 4.02 -14.22
CA PRO A 256 -4.70 3.35 -15.34
C PRO A 256 -4.86 4.33 -16.52
N PRO A 257 -5.12 3.82 -17.73
CA PRO A 257 -5.56 4.64 -18.85
C PRO A 257 -6.77 5.49 -18.48
N ALA A 258 -6.80 6.74 -18.95
CA ALA A 258 -7.98 7.58 -18.82
C ALA A 258 -9.16 6.94 -19.58
N LYS A 259 -10.30 6.77 -18.90
CA LYS A 259 -11.53 6.24 -19.48
C LYS A 259 -12.68 7.21 -19.23
N PRO A 260 -13.54 7.47 -20.23
CA PRO A 260 -14.73 8.31 -20.04
C PRO A 260 -15.59 7.82 -18.89
N GLY A 261 -15.95 8.71 -17.95
CA GLY A 261 -16.79 8.40 -16.80
C GLY A 261 -16.07 7.67 -15.65
N GLU A 262 -14.80 7.30 -15.80
CA GLU A 262 -13.99 6.80 -14.69
C GLU A 262 -13.23 7.94 -14.01
N GLU A 263 -13.08 7.78 -12.70
CA GLU A 263 -12.28 8.65 -11.85
C GLU A 263 -10.78 8.58 -12.24
N ALA A 264 -10.15 9.74 -12.47
CA ALA A 264 -8.71 9.81 -12.68
C ALA A 264 -7.99 9.63 -11.34
N VAL A 265 -6.98 8.77 -11.31
CA VAL A 265 -6.16 8.50 -10.12
C VAL A 265 -4.69 8.39 -10.46
N ILE A 266 -3.84 8.52 -9.46
CA ILE A 266 -2.45 8.08 -9.48
C ILE A 266 -2.08 7.49 -8.12
N CYS A 267 -1.23 6.47 -8.13
CA CYS A 267 -0.72 5.84 -6.92
C CYS A 267 0.80 5.94 -6.88
N PHE A 268 1.31 6.33 -5.71
CA PHE A 268 2.72 6.19 -5.34
C PHE A 268 2.77 5.19 -4.20
N GLU A 269 3.12 3.95 -4.51
CA GLU A 269 2.94 2.81 -3.61
C GLU A 269 4.22 2.52 -2.82
N PRO A 270 4.28 2.78 -1.51
CA PRO A 270 5.41 2.40 -0.70
C PRO A 270 5.44 0.88 -0.50
N MET A 271 6.51 0.23 -0.94
CA MET A 271 6.71 -1.22 -0.85
C MET A 271 7.97 -1.56 -0.04
N THR A 272 7.84 -2.54 0.85
CA THR A 272 8.94 -2.95 1.74
C THR A 272 9.98 -3.85 1.06
N ALA A 273 9.62 -4.39 -0.10
CA ALA A 273 10.47 -5.15 -1.00
C ALA A 273 9.95 -5.04 -2.45
N PRO A 274 10.78 -5.29 -3.48
CA PRO A 274 10.32 -5.35 -4.86
C PRO A 274 9.27 -6.45 -5.11
N THR A 275 8.53 -6.34 -6.21
CA THR A 275 7.60 -7.38 -6.69
C THR A 275 8.27 -8.76 -6.73
N ASP A 276 7.52 -9.80 -6.36
CA ASP A 276 7.98 -11.20 -6.31
C ASP A 276 9.08 -11.51 -5.27
N ALA A 277 9.39 -10.60 -4.34
CA ALA A 277 10.44 -10.79 -3.35
C ALA A 277 10.26 -12.04 -2.46
N LEU A 278 9.04 -12.44 -2.10
CA LEU A 278 8.85 -13.68 -1.32
C LEU A 278 9.38 -14.93 -2.04
N ARG A 279 9.41 -14.93 -3.37
CA ARG A 279 9.96 -16.03 -4.17
C ARG A 279 11.42 -15.82 -4.53
N ARG A 280 11.85 -14.57 -4.70
CA ARG A 280 13.19 -14.21 -5.22
C ARG A 280 14.19 -13.78 -4.15
N GLY A 281 13.75 -13.55 -2.92
CA GLY A 281 14.56 -12.99 -1.84
C GLY A 281 14.63 -11.45 -1.91
N GLY A 282 15.65 -10.87 -1.27
CA GLY A 282 15.85 -9.41 -1.25
C GLY A 282 14.94 -8.65 -0.29
N TYR A 283 14.20 -9.35 0.58
CA TYR A 283 13.35 -8.74 1.60
C TYR A 283 14.01 -8.68 2.98
N ARG A 284 13.55 -7.74 3.81
CA ARG A 284 13.89 -7.65 5.23
C ARG A 284 13.04 -8.61 6.05
N ARG A 285 13.45 -8.84 7.30
CA ARG A 285 12.79 -9.76 8.22
C ARG A 285 12.55 -9.12 9.57
N ALA A 286 11.40 -9.41 10.19
CA ALA A 286 11.18 -9.15 11.60
C ALA A 286 11.66 -10.37 12.40
N HIS A 287 12.81 -10.26 13.07
CA HIS A 287 13.36 -11.35 13.88
C HIS A 287 12.64 -11.46 15.24
N PRO A 288 12.52 -12.66 15.83
CA PRO A 288 12.03 -12.83 17.20
C PRO A 288 12.75 -11.89 18.19
N GLY A 289 11.98 -11.28 19.09
CA GLY A 289 12.49 -10.30 20.05
C GLY A 289 12.81 -8.91 19.47
N ARG A 290 12.64 -8.68 18.17
CA ARG A 290 12.80 -7.36 17.53
C ARG A 290 11.56 -6.96 16.75
N ARG A 291 11.20 -5.68 16.82
CA ARG A 291 10.10 -5.10 16.04
C ARG A 291 10.66 -4.56 14.73
N ALA A 292 10.04 -4.87 13.60
CA ALA A 292 10.32 -4.23 12.31
C ALA A 292 9.26 -3.15 12.06
N ALA A 293 9.68 -1.90 11.93
CA ALA A 293 8.80 -0.78 11.65
C ALA A 293 9.05 -0.19 10.26
N THR A 294 8.00 0.31 9.64
CA THR A 294 8.03 1.09 8.40
C THR A 294 7.13 2.29 8.56
N ARG A 295 7.44 3.38 7.85
CA ARG A 295 6.68 4.62 7.94
C ARG A 295 6.63 5.34 6.60
N PHE A 296 5.45 5.81 6.25
CA PHE A 296 5.28 6.75 5.16
C PHE A 296 4.24 7.80 5.56
N SER A 297 4.18 8.90 4.84
CA SER A 297 3.17 9.93 5.06
C SER A 297 2.58 10.45 3.76
N ILE A 298 1.36 10.99 3.86
CA ILE A 298 0.67 11.71 2.81
C ILE A 298 0.44 13.14 3.30
N ARG A 299 0.99 14.13 2.61
CA ARG A 299 0.79 15.56 2.90
C ARG A 299 -0.17 16.18 1.90
N VAL A 300 -1.07 17.03 2.40
CA VAL A 300 -2.11 17.78 1.67
C VAL A 300 -1.84 19.27 1.70
#